data_AF-A0A9F3W0I8-F1
#
_entry.id   AF-A0A9F3W0I8-F1
#
_cell.length_a   1.000
_cell.length_b   1.000
_cell.length_c   1.000
_cell.angle_alpha   90.00
_cell.angle_beta   90.00
_cell.angle_gamma   90.00
#
_symmetry.space_group_name_H-M   'P 1'
#
loop_
_entity.id
_entity.type
_entity.pdbx_description
1 polymer ?
#
loop_
_entity_poly.entity_id
_entity_poly.type
_entity_poly.pdbx_seq_one_letter_code
_entity_poly.pdbx_strand_id
1 'polypeptide(L)'
;MMACTEMLTMCLLSAKHAYSMKSTETPQHYGKGLAIFHDIFRRADKNDDGKLSFEEFKNCCADGILSSEELWELFSDIDRRHSGNLETERLCEYFSEHLGEYRHVLSALEQLNTAVLSAMDKTKLVYESSSKMEQFVTRFLLRETMNQLQSLQVSLECAADTVEEQAGRERNNMNKSEALTGQRATKRCGRRIQKNLCFSPTDPYSGMLTTGVCVETVSQWPSEITQLQQFIGKLECKSPRLEPLKYNTVCKGTDSHILVAQRQISVAESGLLAFCQILQTYTEITAGQSSCLHVSAHKLASDTCFILYEFWQDVVSWRSHLHSDNSKKFQHAITDLLDAPELLTTMLFPASWWIMNNN
;
A
#
# COMPACT_ATOMS: atom_id res chain seq x y z
N MET A 1 -2.86 -16.23 10.64
CA MET A 1 -1.95 -15.21 10.11
C MET A 1 -2.27 -13.90 10.82
N MET A 2 -1.71 -13.71 12.02
CA MET A 2 -1.78 -12.42 12.71
C MET A 2 -0.82 -11.48 11.99
N ALA A 3 -1.32 -10.34 11.54
CA ALA A 3 -0.54 -9.42 10.73
C ALA A 3 0.59 -8.79 11.56
N CYS A 4 1.73 -8.44 10.95
CA CYS A 4 2.83 -7.73 11.63
C CYS A 4 2.36 -6.47 12.38
N THR A 5 1.25 -5.87 11.96
CA THR A 5 0.52 -4.79 12.65
C THR A 5 0.10 -5.20 14.06
N GLU A 6 -0.49 -6.39 14.22
CA GLU A 6 -0.97 -6.93 15.50
C GLU A 6 0.21 -7.29 16.42
N MET A 7 1.33 -7.76 15.87
CA MET A 7 2.55 -7.96 16.65
C MET A 7 3.12 -6.63 17.19
N LEU A 8 3.27 -5.61 16.35
CA LEU A 8 3.85 -4.33 16.76
C LEU A 8 2.95 -3.56 17.73
N THR A 9 1.63 -3.55 17.50
CA THR A 9 0.68 -2.90 18.41
C THR A 9 0.55 -3.61 19.76
N MET A 10 0.70 -4.93 19.80
CA MET A 10 0.63 -5.69 21.06
C MET A 10 1.96 -5.70 21.83
N CYS A 11 3.12 -5.64 21.16
CA CYS A 11 4.42 -5.41 21.81
C CYS A 11 4.47 -4.06 22.56
N LEU A 12 3.77 -3.04 22.04
CA LEU A 12 3.60 -1.74 22.71
C LEU A 12 2.64 -1.82 23.92
N LEU A 13 1.66 -2.73 23.91
CA LEU A 13 0.72 -2.94 25.02
C LEU A 13 1.30 -3.84 26.14
N SER A 14 2.12 -4.84 25.79
CA SER A 14 2.76 -5.78 26.73
C SER A 14 3.76 -5.07 27.67
N ALA A 15 4.49 -4.09 27.15
CA ALA A 15 5.41 -3.29 27.96
C ALA A 15 4.70 -2.40 29.01
N LYS A 16 3.41 -2.12 28.81
CA LYS A 16 2.54 -1.45 29.79
C LYS A 16 2.23 -2.35 30.99
N HIS A 17 2.14 -3.67 30.78
CA HIS A 17 1.96 -4.66 31.85
C HIS A 17 3.26 -4.92 32.63
N ALA A 18 4.41 -4.93 31.95
CA ALA A 18 5.71 -5.02 32.61
C ALA A 18 5.98 -3.82 33.55
N TYR A 19 5.50 -2.63 33.21
CA TYR A 19 5.63 -1.43 34.05
C TYR A 19 4.60 -1.30 35.19
N SER A 20 3.50 -2.08 35.16
CA SER A 20 2.48 -2.05 36.21
C SER A 20 2.81 -2.94 37.42
N MET A 21 3.78 -3.85 37.31
CA MET A 21 4.23 -4.69 38.43
C MET A 21 5.32 -3.98 39.24
N LYS A 22 4.90 -3.01 40.05
CA LYS A 22 5.67 -2.57 41.22
C LYS A 22 5.26 -3.41 42.43
N SER A 23 5.81 -4.62 42.54
CA SER A 23 6.18 -5.25 43.82
C SER A 23 6.73 -6.66 43.59
N THR A 24 7.97 -6.84 44.05
CA THR A 24 8.57 -8.12 44.49
C THR A 24 8.62 -9.24 43.46
N GLU A 25 9.58 -9.18 42.54
CA GLU A 25 10.54 -10.26 42.27
C GLU A 25 11.62 -9.76 41.31
N THR A 26 12.86 -10.17 41.55
CA THR A 26 14.06 -9.72 40.84
C THR A 26 14.00 -10.06 39.34
N PRO A 27 14.32 -9.13 38.42
CA PRO A 27 14.36 -9.46 37.00
C PRO A 27 15.60 -10.32 36.74
N GLN A 28 15.39 -11.61 36.50
CA GLN A 28 16.42 -12.47 35.94
C GLN A 28 16.90 -11.88 34.61
N HIS A 29 18.20 -11.90 34.44
CA HIS A 29 18.95 -11.19 33.41
C HIS A 29 18.78 -11.90 32.05
N TYR A 30 17.58 -11.89 31.47
CA TYR A 30 17.35 -12.39 30.12
C TYR A 30 18.11 -11.49 29.13
N GLY A 31 18.95 -12.08 28.29
CA GLY A 31 19.80 -11.35 27.34
C GLY A 31 18.97 -10.47 26.38
N LYS A 32 19.55 -9.33 25.97
CA LYS A 32 18.91 -8.37 25.05
C LYS A 32 18.39 -9.10 23.79
N GLY A 33 17.12 -8.87 23.45
CA GLY A 33 16.40 -9.49 22.33
C GLY A 33 15.58 -10.74 22.69
N LEU A 34 15.79 -11.37 23.85
CA LEU A 34 15.08 -12.58 24.27
C LEU A 34 13.69 -12.31 24.86
N ALA A 35 13.46 -11.11 25.41
CA ALA A 35 12.16 -10.77 26.00
C ALA A 35 11.02 -10.80 24.97
N ILE A 36 11.33 -10.47 23.71
CA ILE A 36 10.37 -10.56 22.60
C ILE A 36 10.02 -12.02 22.29
N PHE A 37 10.95 -12.98 22.45
CA PHE A 37 10.68 -14.41 22.25
C PHE A 37 9.75 -14.97 23.31
N HIS A 38 10.02 -14.67 24.57
CA HIS A 38 9.12 -15.05 25.65
C HIS A 38 7.72 -14.48 25.42
N ASP A 39 7.58 -13.27 24.87
CA ASP A 39 6.28 -12.70 24.51
C ASP A 39 5.62 -13.40 23.31
N ILE A 40 6.39 -13.80 22.28
CA ILE A 40 5.88 -14.60 21.15
C ILE A 40 5.30 -15.93 21.65
N PHE A 41 6.05 -16.67 22.45
CA PHE A 41 5.62 -17.99 22.91
C PHE A 41 4.54 -17.92 24.00
N ARG A 42 4.55 -16.88 24.85
CA ARG A 42 3.44 -16.61 25.77
C ARG A 42 2.14 -16.29 25.04
N ARG A 43 2.18 -15.67 23.84
CA ARG A 43 0.96 -15.44 23.02
C ARG A 43 0.44 -16.70 22.34
N ALA A 44 1.33 -17.65 22.09
CA ALA A 44 1.02 -18.95 21.51
C ALA A 44 0.39 -19.89 22.54
N ASP A 45 0.83 -19.79 23.80
CA ASP A 45 0.28 -20.49 24.96
C ASP A 45 -1.12 -19.91 25.24
N LYS A 46 -2.17 -20.67 24.92
CA LYS A 46 -3.56 -20.21 25.05
C LYS A 46 -4.17 -20.54 26.40
N ASN A 47 -3.59 -21.52 27.10
CA ASN A 47 -4.06 -21.96 28.41
C ASN A 47 -3.20 -21.39 29.56
N ASP A 48 -2.18 -20.59 29.26
CA ASP A 48 -1.24 -19.96 30.18
C ASP A 48 -0.56 -20.99 31.12
N ASP A 49 -0.33 -22.21 30.64
CA ASP A 49 0.26 -23.30 31.44
C ASP A 49 1.81 -23.29 31.43
N GLY A 50 2.40 -22.36 30.68
CA GLY A 50 3.84 -22.16 30.54
C GLY A 50 4.50 -23.11 29.54
N LYS A 51 3.71 -23.94 28.86
CA LYS A 51 4.15 -24.92 27.87
C LYS A 51 3.32 -24.80 26.59
N LEU A 52 3.89 -25.27 25.49
CA LEU A 52 3.20 -25.27 24.20
C LEU A 52 2.89 -26.70 23.80
N SER A 53 1.60 -27.00 23.70
CA SER A 53 1.14 -28.22 23.03
C SER A 53 1.48 -28.18 21.54
N PHE A 54 1.48 -29.34 20.87
CA PHE A 54 1.74 -29.37 19.43
C PHE A 54 0.74 -28.52 18.63
N GLU A 55 -0.52 -28.44 19.06
CA GLU A 55 -1.53 -27.63 18.36
C GLU A 55 -1.27 -26.12 18.51
N GLU A 56 -0.79 -25.68 19.68
CA GLU A 56 -0.39 -24.29 19.91
C GLU A 56 0.90 -23.94 19.18
N PHE A 57 1.87 -24.84 19.20
CA PHE A 57 3.10 -24.72 18.42
C PHE A 57 2.80 -24.65 16.93
N LYS A 58 1.93 -25.54 16.43
CA LYS A 58 1.48 -25.54 15.03
C LYS A 58 0.78 -24.24 14.67
N ASN A 59 -0.14 -23.74 15.49
CA ASN A 59 -0.83 -22.49 15.20
C ASN A 59 0.08 -21.26 15.26
N CYS A 60 1.16 -21.30 16.05
CA CYS A 60 2.15 -20.23 16.14
C CYS A 60 3.19 -20.27 15.02
N CYS A 61 3.68 -21.46 14.68
CA CYS A 61 4.81 -21.68 13.78
C CYS A 61 4.41 -22.17 12.40
N ALA A 62 3.12 -22.40 12.12
CA ALA A 62 2.65 -22.71 10.77
C ALA A 62 2.90 -21.50 9.85
N ASP A 63 3.99 -21.61 9.09
CA ASP A 63 4.38 -20.71 8.01
C ASP A 63 3.64 -21.03 6.70
N GLY A 64 2.88 -22.14 6.66
CA GLY A 64 2.20 -22.61 5.45
C GLY A 64 3.14 -23.24 4.41
N ILE A 65 4.44 -23.32 4.72
CA ILE A 65 5.50 -23.84 3.86
C ILE A 65 5.90 -25.25 4.33
N LEU A 66 6.03 -25.46 5.65
CA LEU A 66 6.30 -26.77 6.26
C LEU A 66 5.04 -27.65 6.28
N SER A 67 5.20 -28.93 5.95
CA SER A 67 4.14 -29.91 6.10
C SER A 67 3.87 -30.20 7.58
N SER A 68 2.72 -30.82 7.88
CA SER A 68 2.41 -31.17 9.29
C SER A 68 3.39 -32.20 9.85
N GLU A 69 4.00 -33.01 8.98
CA GLU A 69 5.03 -33.99 9.32
C GLU A 69 6.38 -33.31 9.59
N GLU A 70 6.82 -32.39 8.73
CA GLU A 70 8.06 -31.62 8.91
C GLU A 70 8.01 -30.76 10.19
N LEU A 71 6.83 -30.19 10.50
CA LEU A 71 6.61 -29.42 11.71
C LEU A 71 6.55 -30.30 12.97
N TRP A 72 6.07 -31.54 12.85
CA TRP A 72 6.09 -32.52 13.92
C TRP A 72 7.50 -33.05 14.21
N GLU A 73 8.31 -33.27 13.18
CA GLU A 73 9.74 -33.59 13.35
C GLU A 73 10.48 -32.47 14.08
N LEU A 74 10.27 -31.21 13.69
CA LEU A 74 10.82 -30.05 14.41
C LEU A 74 10.34 -30.01 15.88
N PHE A 75 9.05 -30.26 16.13
CA PHE A 75 8.50 -30.31 17.48
C PHE A 75 9.16 -31.43 18.31
N SER A 76 9.33 -32.62 17.73
CA SER A 76 9.94 -33.78 18.40
C SER A 76 11.43 -33.59 18.65
N ASP A 77 12.15 -32.93 17.74
CA ASP A 77 13.58 -32.63 17.88
C ASP A 77 13.83 -31.64 19.03
N ILE A 78 12.93 -30.66 19.19
CA ILE A 78 12.98 -29.70 20.30
C ILE A 78 12.49 -30.38 21.60
N ASP A 79 11.46 -31.24 21.54
CA ASP A 79 10.97 -32.06 22.66
C ASP A 79 11.86 -33.31 22.88
N ARG A 80 13.14 -33.10 23.19
CA ARG A 80 14.10 -34.18 23.48
C ARG A 80 13.62 -35.16 24.57
N ARG A 81 12.66 -34.76 25.41
CA ARG A 81 12.09 -35.59 26.48
C ARG A 81 10.79 -36.31 26.08
N HIS A 82 10.27 -36.08 24.89
CA HIS A 82 9.02 -36.66 24.37
C HIS A 82 7.86 -36.47 25.36
N SER A 83 7.86 -35.31 26.01
CA SER A 83 6.91 -34.94 27.05
C SER A 83 5.55 -34.52 26.48
N GLY A 84 5.46 -34.36 25.15
CA GLY A 84 4.26 -33.94 24.44
C GLY A 84 3.96 -32.44 24.58
N ASN A 85 4.82 -31.69 25.27
CA ASN A 85 4.68 -30.26 25.53
C ASN A 85 6.06 -29.58 25.53
N LEU A 86 6.18 -28.44 24.85
CA LEU A 86 7.42 -27.68 24.80
C LEU A 86 7.46 -26.61 25.88
N GLU A 87 8.43 -26.72 26.78
CA GLU A 87 8.73 -25.66 27.75
C GLU A 87 9.14 -24.38 27.00
N THR A 88 8.43 -23.27 27.24
CA THR A 88 8.65 -22.00 26.54
C THR A 88 10.07 -21.47 26.66
N GLU A 89 10.76 -21.74 27.77
CA GLU A 89 12.17 -21.39 28.00
C GLU A 89 13.12 -22.15 27.06
N ARG A 90 12.93 -23.47 26.89
CA ARG A 90 13.76 -24.27 25.99
C ARG A 90 13.54 -23.93 24.53
N LEU A 91 12.31 -23.58 24.17
CA LEU A 91 12.01 -23.04 22.84
C LEU A 91 12.77 -21.74 22.58
N CYS A 92 12.82 -20.84 23.56
CA CYS A 92 13.60 -19.60 23.44
C CYS A 92 15.10 -19.89 23.25
N GLU A 93 15.66 -20.87 23.97
CA GLU A 93 17.06 -21.30 23.80
C GLU A 93 17.31 -21.86 22.40
N TYR A 94 16.44 -22.75 21.91
CA TYR A 94 16.56 -23.33 20.58
C TYR A 94 16.53 -22.25 19.49
N PHE A 95 15.54 -21.36 19.51
CA PHE A 95 15.45 -20.30 18.50
C PHE A 95 16.61 -19.32 18.60
N SER A 96 17.15 -19.09 19.80
CA SER A 96 18.33 -18.23 19.96
C SER A 96 19.52 -18.68 19.12
N GLU A 97 19.76 -19.97 19.02
CA GLU A 97 20.85 -20.51 18.20
C GLU A 97 20.62 -20.33 16.69
N HIS A 98 19.36 -20.18 16.26
CA HIS A 98 18.94 -20.19 14.86
C HIS A 98 18.55 -18.80 14.29
N LEU A 99 18.66 -17.73 15.08
CA LEU A 99 18.19 -16.40 14.67
C LEU A 99 19.05 -15.68 13.64
N GLY A 100 20.34 -15.98 13.59
CA GLY A 100 21.30 -15.24 12.75
C GLY A 100 21.17 -13.72 12.91
N GLU A 101 21.12 -13.00 11.78
CA GLU A 101 21.04 -11.53 11.72
C GLU A 101 19.75 -10.94 12.34
N TYR A 102 18.66 -11.72 12.43
CA TYR A 102 17.41 -11.25 13.04
C TYR A 102 17.55 -11.01 14.55
N ARG A 103 18.60 -11.54 15.20
CA ARG A 103 18.96 -11.19 16.58
C ARG A 103 19.18 -9.67 16.72
N HIS A 104 19.88 -9.06 15.77
CA HIS A 104 20.16 -7.63 15.80
C HIS A 104 18.89 -6.81 15.55
N VAL A 105 18.03 -7.27 14.64
CA VAL A 105 16.72 -6.65 14.35
C VAL A 105 15.83 -6.64 15.59
N LEU A 106 15.71 -7.78 16.28
CA LEU A 106 14.86 -7.90 17.46
C LEU A 106 15.41 -7.11 18.65
N SER A 107 16.73 -7.10 18.85
CA SER A 107 17.37 -6.22 19.85
C SER A 107 17.10 -4.74 19.54
N ALA A 108 17.13 -4.32 18.28
CA ALA A 108 16.83 -2.95 17.90
C ALA A 108 15.35 -2.60 18.15
N LEU A 109 14.43 -3.52 17.87
CA LEU A 109 13.00 -3.35 18.16
C LEU A 109 12.72 -3.24 19.67
N GLU A 110 13.41 -4.01 20.50
CA GLU A 110 13.30 -3.90 21.97
C GLU A 110 13.77 -2.54 22.48
N GLN A 111 14.92 -2.05 21.97
CA GLN A 111 15.45 -0.74 22.32
C GLN A 111 14.52 0.39 21.86
N LEU A 112 13.96 0.27 20.65
CA LEU A 112 12.98 1.21 20.12
C LEU A 112 11.72 1.24 20.98
N ASN A 113 11.19 0.08 21.37
CA ASN A 113 10.03 -0.02 22.24
C ASN A 113 10.28 0.69 23.59
N THR A 114 11.43 0.41 24.20
CA THR A 114 11.85 1.05 25.47
C THR A 114 11.95 2.57 25.32
N ALA A 115 12.54 3.06 24.22
CA ALA A 115 12.70 4.49 23.95
C ALA A 115 11.34 5.18 23.73
N VAL A 116 10.44 4.57 22.96
CA VAL A 116 9.09 5.10 22.69
C VAL A 116 8.29 5.20 23.99
N LEU A 117 8.28 4.14 24.80
CA LEU A 117 7.54 4.13 26.07
C LEU A 117 8.09 5.16 27.05
N SER A 118 9.42 5.25 27.18
CA SER A 118 10.04 6.28 28.02
C SER A 118 9.69 7.70 27.55
N ALA A 119 9.69 7.94 26.24
CA ALA A 119 9.26 9.22 25.68
C ALA A 119 7.78 9.51 25.93
N MET A 120 6.91 8.49 25.84
CA MET A 120 5.48 8.59 26.12
C MET A 120 5.19 8.86 27.60
N ASP A 121 5.87 8.18 28.52
CA ASP A 121 5.72 8.42 29.96
C ASP A 121 6.16 9.82 30.34
N LYS A 122 7.29 10.27 29.78
CA LYS A 122 7.77 11.64 30.00
C LYS A 122 6.78 12.65 29.45
N THR A 123 6.33 12.49 28.20
CA THR A 123 5.37 13.44 27.59
C THR A 123 4.05 13.46 28.36
N LYS A 124 3.53 12.31 28.81
CA LYS A 124 2.32 12.25 29.65
C LYS A 124 2.42 13.13 30.91
N LEU A 125 3.60 13.18 31.55
CA LEU A 125 3.80 13.96 32.77
C LEU A 125 3.90 15.48 32.53
N VAL A 126 4.55 15.91 31.45
CA VAL A 126 4.81 17.33 31.20
C VAL A 126 3.80 18.00 30.27
N TYR A 127 3.06 17.23 29.45
CA TYR A 127 2.27 17.75 28.34
C TYR A 127 1.27 18.84 28.74
N GLU A 128 0.50 18.64 29.81
CA GLU A 128 -0.50 19.62 30.27
C GLU A 128 0.13 20.91 30.80
N SER A 129 1.32 20.81 31.40
CA SER A 129 2.07 21.93 31.94
C SER A 129 2.97 22.65 30.92
N SER A 130 3.16 22.07 29.73
CA SER A 130 4.02 22.60 28.68
C SER A 130 3.37 23.72 27.86
N SER A 131 4.20 24.48 27.15
CA SER A 131 3.74 25.53 26.24
C SER A 131 2.96 24.96 25.04
N LYS A 132 2.15 25.79 24.37
CA LYS A 132 1.41 25.39 23.16
C LYS A 132 2.31 24.88 22.03
N MET A 133 3.52 25.44 21.92
CA MET A 133 4.53 25.02 20.96
C MET A 133 5.07 23.62 21.29
N GLU A 134 5.43 23.36 22.55
CA GLU A 134 5.92 22.04 22.98
C GLU A 134 4.83 20.95 22.87
N GLN A 135 3.57 21.29 23.18
CA GLN A 135 2.43 20.40 22.95
C GLN A 135 2.23 20.08 21.46
N PHE A 136 2.43 21.06 20.57
CA PHE A 136 2.40 20.83 19.13
C PHE A 136 3.55 19.92 18.68
N VAL A 137 4.79 20.22 19.08
CA VAL A 137 5.97 19.41 18.75
C VAL A 137 5.82 17.98 19.24
N THR A 138 5.28 17.79 20.45
CA THR A 138 5.00 16.46 21.00
C THR A 138 4.02 15.68 20.13
N ARG A 139 2.87 16.27 19.74
CA ARG A 139 1.88 15.62 18.87
C ARG A 139 2.45 15.30 17.49
N PHE A 140 3.24 16.23 16.94
CA PHE A 140 3.93 16.04 15.65
C PHE A 140 4.91 14.86 15.71
N LEU A 141 5.82 14.83 16.69
CA LEU A 141 6.82 13.78 16.82
C LEU A 141 6.21 12.41 17.11
N LEU A 142 5.12 12.33 17.89
CA LEU A 142 4.38 11.08 18.10
C LEU A 142 3.76 10.57 16.80
N ARG A 143 3.10 11.46 16.05
CA ARG A 143 2.53 11.12 14.74
C ARG A 143 3.61 10.67 13.75
N GLU A 144 4.73 11.37 13.71
CA GLU A 144 5.82 11.04 12.81
C GLU A 144 6.47 9.70 13.18
N THR A 145 6.71 9.44 14.47
CA THR A 145 7.23 8.15 14.95
C THR A 145 6.31 6.99 14.55
N MET A 146 4.99 7.17 14.64
CA MET A 146 4.01 6.19 14.18
C MET A 146 4.11 5.94 12.67
N ASN A 147 4.23 7.00 11.87
CA ASN A 147 4.37 6.88 10.41
C ASN A 147 5.64 6.12 10.01
N GLN A 148 6.76 6.39 10.69
CA GLN A 148 8.03 5.69 10.44
C GLN A 148 7.94 4.19 10.76
N LEU A 149 7.29 3.83 11.88
CA LEU A 149 7.00 2.43 12.22
C LEU A 149 6.11 1.75 11.18
N GLN A 150 5.08 2.45 10.69
CA GLN A 150 4.21 1.91 9.65
C GLN A 150 4.94 1.68 8.32
N SER A 151 5.83 2.61 7.93
CA SER A 151 6.64 2.44 6.72
C SER A 151 7.58 1.23 6.84
N LEU A 152 8.21 1.06 8.01
CA LEU A 152 9.04 -0.11 8.29
C LEU A 152 8.24 -1.41 8.22
N GLN A 153 7.03 -1.41 8.77
CA GLN A 153 6.14 -2.56 8.73
C GLN A 153 5.81 -2.97 7.30
N VAL A 154 5.40 -2.03 6.44
CA VAL A 154 5.08 -2.33 5.03
C VAL A 154 6.28 -2.94 4.31
N SER A 155 7.49 -2.42 4.57
CA SER A 155 8.71 -2.98 3.99
C SER A 155 8.98 -4.41 4.46
N LEU A 156 8.74 -4.72 5.74
CA LEU A 156 8.89 -6.07 6.29
C LEU A 156 7.83 -7.04 5.74
N GLU A 157 6.60 -6.57 5.55
CA GLU A 157 5.53 -7.36 4.92
C GLU A 157 5.90 -7.75 3.49
N CYS A 158 6.38 -6.80 2.67
CA CYS A 158 6.83 -7.10 1.31
C CYS A 158 8.01 -8.09 1.29
N ALA A 159 8.94 -7.98 2.23
CA ALA A 159 10.05 -8.92 2.36
C ALA A 159 9.58 -10.33 2.77
N ALA A 160 8.63 -10.42 3.70
CA ALA A 160 8.03 -11.68 4.11
C ALA A 160 7.28 -12.36 2.95
N ASP A 161 6.46 -11.61 2.21
CA ASP A 161 5.71 -12.11 1.05
C ASP A 161 6.65 -12.66 -0.04
N THR A 162 7.78 -11.98 -0.29
CA THR A 162 8.77 -12.44 -1.29
C THR A 162 9.51 -13.70 -0.85
N VAL A 163 9.83 -13.82 0.44
CA VAL A 163 10.43 -15.04 1.00
C VAL A 163 9.44 -16.22 0.94
N GLU A 164 8.17 -15.98 1.28
CA GLU A 164 7.12 -17.00 1.20
C GLU A 164 6.89 -17.47 -0.26
N GLU A 165 6.84 -16.54 -1.23
CA GLU A 165 6.68 -16.89 -2.64
C GLU A 165 7.87 -17.71 -3.17
N GLN A 166 9.10 -17.36 -2.78
CA GLN A 166 10.30 -18.10 -3.17
C GLN A 166 10.28 -19.53 -2.63
N ALA A 167 9.95 -19.70 -1.34
CA ALA A 167 9.84 -21.03 -0.71
C ALA A 167 8.75 -21.89 -1.37
N GLY A 168 7.60 -21.30 -1.73
CA GLY A 168 6.54 -21.98 -2.46
C GLY A 168 6.91 -22.38 -3.89
N ARG A 169 7.79 -21.62 -4.57
CA ARG A 169 8.29 -21.95 -5.91
C ARG A 169 9.28 -23.11 -5.90
N GLU A 170 10.18 -23.16 -4.93
CA GLU A 170 11.17 -24.24 -4.78
C GLU A 170 10.49 -25.60 -4.57
N ARG A 171 9.46 -25.66 -3.72
CA ARG A 171 8.65 -26.87 -3.49
C ARG A 171 7.88 -27.32 -4.74
N ASN A 172 7.31 -26.37 -5.50
CA ASN A 172 6.64 -26.68 -6.77
C ASN A 172 7.60 -27.20 -7.85
N ASN A 173 8.87 -26.79 -7.82
CA ASN A 173 9.90 -27.29 -8.73
C ASN A 173 10.39 -28.68 -8.34
N MET A 174 10.54 -28.98 -7.04
CA MET A 174 10.82 -30.34 -6.54
C MET A 174 9.68 -31.32 -6.91
N ASN A 175 8.43 -30.92 -6.67
CA ASN A 175 7.26 -31.75 -6.99
C ASN A 175 7.01 -31.92 -8.50
N LYS A 176 7.60 -31.07 -9.35
CA LYS A 176 7.50 -31.19 -10.81
C LYS A 176 8.53 -32.13 -11.43
N SER A 177 9.53 -32.57 -10.67
CA SER A 177 10.57 -33.45 -11.20
C SER A 177 10.12 -34.92 -11.37
N GLU A 178 8.93 -35.29 -10.90
CA GLU A 178 8.38 -36.65 -11.04
C GLU A 178 7.13 -36.79 -11.93
N ALA A 179 6.62 -35.71 -12.54
CA ALA A 179 5.43 -35.82 -13.38
C ALA A 179 5.51 -34.94 -14.63
N LEU A 180 5.93 -35.54 -15.74
CA LEU A 180 5.66 -34.99 -17.07
C LEU A 180 4.18 -35.22 -17.42
N THR A 181 3.63 -34.24 -18.15
CA THR A 181 2.36 -34.25 -18.91
C THR A 181 1.10 -33.80 -18.16
N GLY A 182 0.52 -32.65 -18.56
CA GLY A 182 -0.87 -32.32 -18.24
C GLY A 182 -1.19 -30.83 -18.16
N GLN A 183 -2.19 -30.39 -18.92
CA GLN A 183 -2.61 -29.01 -19.14
C GLN A 183 -3.26 -28.31 -17.93
N ARG A 184 -3.04 -26.99 -17.89
CA ARG A 184 -3.72 -25.89 -17.18
C ARG A 184 -4.96 -26.22 -16.31
N ALA A 185 -4.87 -25.78 -15.06
CA ALA A 185 -5.93 -25.05 -14.35
C ALA A 185 -5.30 -24.15 -13.28
N THR A 186 -4.97 -22.90 -13.62
CA THR A 186 -4.52 -21.89 -12.65
C THR A 186 -5.68 -21.52 -11.73
N LYS A 187 -5.68 -22.11 -10.53
CA LYS A 187 -6.54 -21.76 -9.42
C LYS A 187 -6.35 -20.29 -9.06
N ARG A 188 -7.48 -19.62 -8.82
CA ARG A 188 -7.59 -18.22 -8.39
C ARG A 188 -6.86 -18.05 -7.06
N CYS A 189 -5.87 -17.15 -7.02
CA CYS A 189 -5.32 -16.63 -5.77
C CYS A 189 -6.30 -15.57 -5.25
N GLY A 190 -6.92 -15.85 -4.10
CA GLY A 190 -7.82 -14.91 -3.43
C GLY A 190 -7.03 -13.75 -2.84
N ARG A 191 -7.39 -12.51 -3.19
CA ARG A 191 -6.91 -11.33 -2.47
C ARG A 191 -7.92 -10.95 -1.41
N ARG A 192 -7.54 -11.13 -0.14
CA ARG A 192 -8.19 -10.49 1.00
C ARG A 192 -7.76 -9.02 1.03
N ILE A 193 -8.72 -8.15 0.72
CA ILE A 193 -9.01 -6.84 1.33
C ILE A 193 -7.79 -5.99 1.74
N GLN A 194 -7.47 -4.98 0.93
CA GLN A 194 -6.79 -3.76 1.39
C GLN A 194 -7.76 -2.99 2.31
N LYS A 195 -7.42 -2.89 3.61
CA LYS A 195 -8.04 -1.93 4.52
C LYS A 195 -7.40 -0.56 4.30
N ASN A 196 -8.00 0.26 3.43
CA ASN A 196 -7.70 1.69 3.39
C ASN A 196 -8.67 2.43 4.31
N LEU A 197 -8.15 2.96 5.42
CA LEU A 197 -8.86 3.91 6.29
C LEU A 197 -8.96 5.25 5.56
N CYS A 198 -10.19 5.66 5.20
CA CYS A 198 -10.51 7.07 5.02
C CYS A 198 -10.85 7.67 6.39
N PHE A 199 -10.01 8.57 6.88
CA PHE A 199 -10.42 9.55 7.89
C PHE A 199 -11.01 10.75 7.15
N SER A 200 -12.29 11.03 7.37
CA SER A 200 -12.91 12.33 7.07
C SER A 200 -13.36 13.00 8.38
N PRO A 201 -13.49 14.35 8.42
CA PRO A 201 -13.66 15.10 9.65
C PRO A 201 -15.13 15.19 10.11
N THR A 202 -15.28 15.22 11.43
CA THR A 202 -16.40 15.53 12.35
C THR A 202 -17.64 16.28 11.82
N ASP A 203 -18.83 15.88 12.29
CA ASP A 203 -19.86 16.83 12.78
C ASP A 203 -20.64 16.25 13.99
N PRO A 204 -20.82 16.98 15.11
CA PRO A 204 -21.52 16.51 16.30
C PRO A 204 -22.92 17.12 16.41
N TYR A 205 -23.91 16.62 15.68
CA TYR A 205 -25.33 16.91 16.00
C TYR A 205 -26.27 15.84 15.43
N SER A 206 -26.68 14.89 16.26
CA SER A 206 -28.03 14.29 16.21
C SER A 206 -28.24 13.39 17.42
N GLY A 207 -28.68 14.03 18.51
CA GLY A 207 -29.39 13.36 19.59
C GLY A 207 -30.84 13.10 19.18
N MET A 208 -31.35 11.97 19.68
CA MET A 208 -32.74 11.50 19.77
C MET A 208 -33.86 12.55 19.63
N LEU A 209 -35.00 12.14 19.02
CA LEU A 209 -36.31 12.06 19.70
C LEU A 209 -37.29 11.14 18.91
N THR A 210 -37.83 10.16 19.63
CA THR A 210 -39.17 9.56 19.56
C THR A 210 -40.20 10.19 18.59
N THR A 211 -40.69 9.42 17.62
CA THR A 211 -42.12 9.15 17.37
C THR A 211 -42.25 8.13 16.23
N GLY A 212 -43.13 7.14 16.39
CA GLY A 212 -43.34 6.07 15.41
C GLY A 212 -44.06 6.58 14.16
N VAL A 213 -43.36 6.50 13.02
CA VAL A 213 -43.95 6.31 11.68
C VAL A 213 -42.97 5.42 10.92
N CYS A 214 -43.41 4.23 10.55
CA CYS A 214 -42.68 3.35 9.66
C CYS A 214 -42.76 3.95 8.25
N VAL A 215 -41.77 4.75 7.86
CA VAL A 215 -41.55 5.09 6.45
C VAL A 215 -40.70 3.96 5.90
N GLU A 216 -41.30 3.12 5.06
CA GLU A 216 -40.57 2.22 4.16
C GLU A 216 -39.67 3.07 3.26
N THR A 217 -38.48 3.41 3.74
CA THR A 217 -37.38 3.78 2.87
C THR A 217 -37.00 2.51 2.16
N VAL A 218 -37.63 2.28 1.00
CA VAL A 218 -37.14 1.40 -0.05
C VAL A 218 -35.65 1.68 -0.14
N SER A 219 -34.87 0.77 0.43
CA SER A 219 -33.44 0.94 0.57
C SER A 219 -32.90 1.02 -0.86
N GLN A 220 -32.55 2.22 -1.32
CA GLN A 220 -31.78 2.49 -2.55
C GLN A 220 -30.34 1.99 -2.40
N TRP A 221 -29.93 1.76 -1.16
CA TRP A 221 -28.63 1.24 -0.76
C TRP A 221 -28.22 -0.07 -1.46
N PRO A 222 -29.05 -1.12 -1.60
CA PRO A 222 -28.64 -2.36 -2.26
C PRO A 222 -28.38 -2.16 -3.75
N SER A 223 -29.17 -1.31 -4.42
CA SER A 223 -28.95 -0.95 -5.83
C SER A 223 -27.68 -0.12 -6.01
N GLU A 224 -27.44 0.86 -5.14
CA GLU A 224 -26.22 1.68 -5.17
C GLU A 224 -24.97 0.86 -4.83
N ILE A 225 -25.07 -0.05 -3.85
CA ILE A 225 -24.01 -1.01 -3.51
C ILE A 225 -23.72 -1.91 -4.72
N THR A 226 -24.75 -2.40 -5.41
CA THR A 226 -24.58 -3.24 -6.60
C THR A 226 -23.93 -2.45 -7.76
N GLN A 227 -24.30 -1.17 -7.90
CA GLN A 227 -23.74 -0.28 -8.92
C GLN A 227 -22.27 0.06 -8.61
N LEU A 228 -21.95 0.35 -7.36
CA LEU A 228 -20.59 0.54 -6.88
C LEU A 228 -19.76 -0.72 -7.05
N GLN A 229 -20.33 -1.91 -6.81
CA GLN A 229 -19.66 -3.19 -7.02
C GLN A 229 -19.38 -3.45 -8.50
N GLN A 230 -20.25 -3.02 -9.42
CA GLN A 230 -19.98 -3.02 -10.85
C GLN A 230 -18.92 -1.99 -11.27
N PHE A 231 -18.91 -0.81 -10.68
CA PHE A 231 -17.88 0.20 -10.95
C PHE A 231 -16.51 -0.24 -10.42
N ILE A 232 -16.45 -0.80 -9.21
CA ILE A 232 -15.26 -1.43 -8.65
C ILE A 232 -14.81 -2.58 -9.56
N GLY A 233 -15.71 -3.46 -10.01
CA GLY A 233 -15.37 -4.53 -10.96
C GLY A 233 -14.83 -4.00 -12.31
N LYS A 234 -15.32 -2.86 -12.78
CA LYS A 234 -14.79 -2.18 -14.00
C LYS A 234 -13.46 -1.49 -13.77
N LEU A 235 -13.21 -0.96 -12.57
CA LEU A 235 -11.97 -0.26 -12.19
C LEU A 235 -10.85 -1.25 -11.80
N GLU A 236 -11.18 -2.32 -11.09
CA GLU A 236 -10.26 -3.42 -10.76
C GLU A 236 -9.87 -4.24 -12.00
N CYS A 237 -10.67 -4.21 -13.08
CA CYS A 237 -10.28 -4.69 -14.40
C CYS A 237 -9.23 -3.80 -15.12
N LYS A 238 -8.77 -2.71 -14.51
CA LYS A 238 -7.73 -1.83 -15.08
C LYS A 238 -6.67 -1.41 -14.04
N SER A 239 -6.07 -2.37 -13.34
CA SER A 239 -4.60 -2.28 -13.26
C SER A 239 -4.10 -2.69 -14.65
N PRO A 240 -3.52 -1.82 -15.48
CA PRO A 240 -2.78 -2.31 -16.63
C PRO A 240 -1.73 -3.24 -16.03
N ARG A 241 -1.92 -4.55 -16.21
CA ARG A 241 -0.85 -5.52 -15.97
C ARG A 241 0.19 -5.18 -17.01
N LEU A 242 1.07 -4.25 -16.69
CA LEU A 242 2.33 -4.09 -17.38
C LEU A 242 3.08 -5.39 -17.09
N GLU A 243 2.86 -6.41 -17.92
CA GLU A 243 3.78 -7.53 -17.96
C GLU A 243 5.18 -6.95 -18.21
N PRO A 244 6.20 -7.35 -17.43
CA PRO A 244 7.58 -7.05 -17.80
C PRO A 244 7.76 -7.46 -19.26
N LEU A 245 8.22 -6.51 -20.09
CA LEU A 245 8.44 -6.69 -21.51
C LEU A 245 9.13 -8.05 -21.73
N LYS A 246 8.42 -9.00 -22.34
CA LYS A 246 9.05 -10.21 -22.86
C LYS A 246 9.94 -9.73 -23.99
N TYR A 247 11.23 -9.58 -23.67
CA TYR A 247 12.28 -9.25 -24.61
C TYR A 247 12.45 -10.44 -25.56
N ASN A 248 11.50 -10.66 -26.48
CA ASN A 248 11.56 -11.64 -27.58
C ASN A 248 10.26 -11.60 -28.42
N THR A 249 9.97 -10.46 -29.04
CA THR A 249 9.27 -10.47 -30.32
C THR A 249 9.91 -9.39 -31.18
N VAL A 250 10.75 -9.79 -32.14
CA VAL A 250 11.18 -8.89 -33.21
C VAL A 250 9.91 -8.42 -33.91
N CYS A 251 9.51 -7.17 -33.68
CA CYS A 251 8.40 -6.54 -34.38
C CYS A 251 8.77 -6.44 -35.86
N LYS A 252 8.38 -7.45 -36.64
CA LYS A 252 8.33 -7.36 -38.10
C LYS A 252 7.02 -6.65 -38.46
N GLY A 253 7.05 -5.33 -38.42
CA GLY A 253 5.96 -4.45 -38.82
C GLY A 253 6.34 -3.04 -38.41
N THR A 254 6.27 -2.07 -39.33
CA THR A 254 6.73 -0.68 -39.14
C THR A 254 6.49 -0.18 -37.72
N ASP A 255 7.56 0.23 -37.04
CA ASP A 255 7.58 0.81 -35.69
C ASP A 255 6.78 2.14 -35.65
N SER A 256 5.47 2.07 -35.84
CA SER A 256 4.58 3.22 -35.80
C SER A 256 4.27 3.54 -34.33
N HIS A 257 4.63 4.75 -33.93
CA HIS A 257 4.44 5.27 -32.58
C HIS A 257 3.56 6.51 -32.65
N ILE A 258 2.56 6.60 -31.77
CA ILE A 258 1.81 7.84 -31.56
C ILE A 258 2.53 8.71 -30.53
N LEU A 259 2.40 10.02 -30.66
CA LEU A 259 2.91 10.98 -29.67
C LEU A 259 1.74 11.56 -28.89
N VAL A 260 1.86 11.59 -27.57
CA VAL A 260 0.96 12.30 -26.68
C VAL A 260 1.69 13.50 -26.10
N ALA A 261 1.15 14.69 -26.34
CA ALA A 261 1.61 15.93 -25.73
C ALA A 261 0.60 16.37 -24.67
N GLN A 262 1.06 16.52 -23.43
CA GLN A 262 0.30 17.03 -22.31
C GLN A 262 0.83 18.43 -21.96
N ARG A 263 -0.07 19.40 -21.95
CA ARG A 263 0.23 20.81 -21.70
C ARG A 263 -0.52 21.24 -20.45
N GLN A 264 0.19 21.56 -19.39
CA GLN A 264 -0.38 22.11 -18.17
C GLN A 264 -0.23 23.63 -18.18
N ILE A 265 -1.35 24.32 -18.06
CA ILE A 265 -1.48 25.76 -18.25
C ILE A 265 -2.12 26.36 -17.00
N SER A 266 -1.43 27.31 -16.36
CA SER A 266 -1.95 28.05 -15.20
C SER A 266 -2.26 29.48 -15.63
N VAL A 267 -3.49 29.93 -15.44
CA VAL A 267 -4.04 31.15 -16.06
C VAL A 267 -4.46 32.15 -14.98
N ALA A 268 -4.11 33.42 -15.17
CA ALA A 268 -4.54 34.51 -14.31
C ALA A 268 -6.06 34.59 -14.22
N GLU A 269 -6.59 34.80 -13.01
CA GLU A 269 -8.04 34.89 -12.76
C GLU A 269 -8.72 35.95 -13.66
N SER A 270 -8.05 37.06 -13.93
CA SER A 270 -8.53 38.14 -14.80
C SER A 270 -8.64 37.74 -16.28
N GLY A 271 -7.87 36.74 -16.72
CA GLY A 271 -7.76 36.30 -18.11
C GLY A 271 -8.55 35.05 -18.46
N LEU A 272 -9.23 34.43 -17.49
CA LEU A 272 -9.81 33.09 -17.62
C LEU A 272 -10.85 32.97 -18.74
N LEU A 273 -11.75 33.93 -18.87
CA LEU A 273 -12.80 33.91 -19.91
C LEU A 273 -12.19 34.01 -21.33
N ALA A 274 -11.20 34.89 -21.50
CA ALA A 274 -10.50 35.04 -22.78
C ALA A 274 -9.72 33.76 -23.11
N PHE A 275 -9.03 33.19 -22.12
CA PHE A 275 -8.31 31.93 -22.28
C PHE A 275 -9.22 30.78 -22.71
N CYS A 276 -10.38 30.60 -22.07
CA CYS A 276 -11.32 29.54 -22.44
C CYS A 276 -11.78 29.65 -23.92
N GLN A 277 -12.02 30.86 -24.43
CA GLN A 277 -12.40 31.08 -25.83
C GLN A 277 -11.25 30.76 -26.80
N ILE A 278 -10.03 31.19 -26.45
CA ILE A 278 -8.81 30.91 -27.22
C ILE A 278 -8.55 29.40 -27.26
N LEU A 279 -8.66 28.73 -26.11
CA LEU A 279 -8.47 27.29 -25.95
C LEU A 279 -9.51 26.51 -26.77
N GLN A 280 -10.78 26.88 -26.69
CA GLN A 280 -11.83 26.24 -27.47
C GLN A 280 -11.53 26.34 -28.98
N THR A 281 -11.23 27.55 -29.46
CA THR A 281 -10.90 27.79 -30.87
C THR A 281 -9.69 26.96 -31.30
N TYR A 282 -8.63 26.92 -30.48
CA TYR A 282 -7.45 26.12 -30.76
C TYR A 282 -7.76 24.62 -30.83
N THR A 283 -8.56 24.10 -29.89
CA THR A 283 -8.92 22.67 -29.87
C THR A 283 -9.76 22.27 -31.08
N GLU A 284 -10.70 23.11 -31.52
CA GLU A 284 -11.53 22.86 -32.70
C GLU A 284 -10.69 22.83 -33.98
N ILE A 285 -9.77 23.78 -34.15
CA ILE A 285 -8.86 23.81 -35.33
C ILE A 285 -7.89 22.63 -35.31
N THR A 286 -7.36 22.28 -34.14
CA THR A 286 -6.38 21.19 -33.99
C THR A 286 -7.04 19.83 -34.19
N ALA A 287 -8.26 19.62 -33.68
CA ALA A 287 -9.05 18.42 -33.91
C ALA A 287 -9.43 18.21 -35.39
N GLY A 288 -9.49 19.29 -36.19
CA GLY A 288 -9.70 19.23 -37.63
C GLY A 288 -8.46 18.82 -38.45
N GLN A 289 -7.28 18.69 -37.84
CA GLN A 289 -6.06 18.30 -38.54
C GLN A 289 -6.00 16.80 -38.77
N SER A 290 -5.67 16.38 -40.00
CA SER A 290 -5.65 14.97 -40.39
C SER A 290 -4.63 14.11 -39.62
N SER A 291 -3.57 14.73 -39.11
CA SER A 291 -2.52 14.06 -38.34
C SER A 291 -2.73 14.12 -36.81
N CYS A 292 -3.76 14.83 -36.38
CA CYS A 292 -4.19 14.88 -34.98
C CYS A 292 -5.25 13.80 -34.75
N LEU A 293 -4.95 12.85 -33.88
CA LEU A 293 -5.84 11.72 -33.55
C LEU A 293 -6.92 12.14 -32.55
N HIS A 294 -6.57 12.98 -31.58
CA HIS A 294 -7.50 13.45 -30.55
C HIS A 294 -6.95 14.68 -29.84
N VAL A 295 -7.84 15.59 -29.44
CA VAL A 295 -7.51 16.72 -28.55
C VAL A 295 -8.57 16.80 -27.47
N SER A 296 -8.15 16.95 -26.22
CA SER A 296 -9.05 17.22 -25.12
C SER A 296 -8.47 18.26 -24.17
N ALA A 297 -9.32 19.07 -23.57
CA ALA A 297 -8.94 20.03 -22.55
C ALA A 297 -9.77 19.83 -21.29
N HIS A 298 -9.10 19.84 -20.14
CA HIS A 298 -9.71 19.60 -18.84
C HIS A 298 -9.33 20.72 -17.86
N LYS A 299 -10.32 21.22 -17.13
CA LYS A 299 -10.11 22.12 -16.01
C LYS A 299 -9.73 21.32 -14.76
N LEU A 300 -8.72 21.76 -14.02
CA LEU A 300 -8.28 21.15 -12.76
C LEU A 300 -9.10 21.66 -11.57
N ALA A 301 -8.92 21.05 -10.39
CA ALA A 301 -9.66 21.41 -9.18
C ALA A 301 -9.42 22.87 -8.73
N SER A 302 -8.26 23.44 -9.07
CA SER A 302 -8.04 24.89 -8.99
C SER A 302 -8.70 25.55 -10.20
N ASP A 303 -9.57 26.54 -9.95
CA ASP A 303 -10.35 27.18 -11.01
C ASP A 303 -9.51 27.85 -12.11
N THR A 304 -8.20 27.98 -11.93
CA THR A 304 -7.25 28.66 -12.80
C THR A 304 -6.30 27.73 -13.56
N CYS A 305 -6.36 26.42 -13.36
CA CYS A 305 -5.44 25.46 -14.01
C CYS A 305 -6.16 24.57 -15.03
N PHE A 306 -5.49 24.34 -16.16
CA PHE A 306 -6.01 23.53 -17.25
C PHE A 306 -4.96 22.53 -17.72
N ILE A 307 -5.40 21.37 -18.18
CA ILE A 307 -4.57 20.37 -18.85
C ILE A 307 -5.16 20.13 -20.24
N LEU A 308 -4.33 20.33 -21.26
CA LEU A 308 -4.62 20.06 -22.66
C LEU A 308 -3.83 18.82 -23.09
N TYR A 309 -4.53 17.81 -23.60
CA TYR A 309 -3.97 16.60 -24.18
C TYR A 309 -4.12 16.66 -25.70
N GLU A 310 -3.02 16.40 -26.41
CA GLU A 310 -2.99 16.30 -27.86
C GLU A 310 -2.35 14.98 -28.27
N PHE A 311 -3.06 14.20 -29.08
CA PHE A 311 -2.63 12.92 -29.60
C PHE A 311 -2.31 13.06 -31.08
N TRP A 312 -1.07 12.74 -31.45
CA TRP A 312 -0.55 12.92 -32.80
C TRP A 312 -0.13 11.57 -33.40
N GLN A 313 -0.31 11.44 -34.71
CA GLN A 313 0.04 10.23 -35.45
C GLN A 313 1.53 9.88 -35.31
N ASP A 314 2.41 10.88 -35.26
CA ASP A 314 3.85 10.74 -35.06
C ASP A 314 4.49 12.06 -34.59
N VAL A 315 5.79 12.00 -34.25
CA VAL A 315 6.58 13.16 -33.80
C VAL A 315 6.69 14.23 -34.88
N VAL A 316 6.73 13.84 -36.16
CA VAL A 316 6.94 14.77 -37.27
C VAL A 316 5.71 15.66 -37.45
N SER A 317 4.53 15.05 -37.35
CA SER A 317 3.23 15.72 -37.40
C SER A 317 3.07 16.73 -36.29
N TRP A 318 3.40 16.35 -35.04
CA TRP A 318 3.38 17.28 -33.92
C TRP A 318 4.37 18.43 -34.07
N ARG A 319 5.62 18.15 -34.49
CA ARG A 319 6.61 19.20 -34.75
C ARG A 319 6.16 20.15 -35.86
N SER A 320 5.53 19.63 -36.90
CA SER A 320 4.93 20.44 -37.97
C SER A 320 3.81 21.33 -37.42
N HIS A 321 2.94 20.78 -36.57
CA HIS A 321 1.89 21.54 -35.90
C HIS A 321 2.45 22.68 -35.04
N LEU A 322 3.50 22.46 -34.26
CA LEU A 322 4.13 23.52 -33.45
C LEU A 322 4.63 24.70 -34.31
N HIS A 323 5.01 24.45 -35.56
CA HIS A 323 5.43 25.50 -36.49
C HIS A 323 4.27 26.14 -37.26
N SER A 324 3.06 25.59 -37.15
CA SER A 324 1.86 26.10 -37.81
C SER A 324 1.39 27.44 -37.23
N ASP A 325 0.66 28.21 -38.04
CA ASP A 325 0.08 29.47 -37.61
C ASP A 325 -0.93 29.30 -36.47
N ASN A 326 -1.65 28.17 -36.43
CA ASN A 326 -2.60 27.89 -35.36
C ASN A 326 -1.90 27.79 -34.00
N SER A 327 -0.81 27.00 -33.93
CA SER A 327 -0.04 26.82 -32.70
C SER A 327 0.64 28.12 -32.27
N LYS A 328 1.27 28.84 -33.20
CA LYS A 328 1.92 30.13 -32.90
C LYS A 328 0.94 31.19 -32.42
N LYS A 329 -0.24 31.30 -33.05
CA LYS A 329 -1.29 32.22 -32.62
C LYS A 329 -1.78 31.86 -31.22
N PHE A 330 -1.99 30.58 -30.94
CA PHE A 330 -2.37 30.11 -29.62
C PHE A 330 -1.30 30.47 -28.57
N GLN A 331 -0.03 30.18 -28.82
CA GLN A 331 1.07 30.54 -27.91
C GLN A 331 1.15 32.03 -27.63
N HIS A 332 1.07 32.85 -28.68
CA HIS A 332 1.12 34.29 -28.52
C HIS A 332 -0.10 34.81 -27.75
N ALA A 333 -1.29 34.26 -28.01
CA ALA A 333 -2.52 34.70 -27.36
C ALA A 333 -2.59 34.34 -25.87
N ILE A 334 -1.98 33.23 -25.46
CA ILE A 334 -1.98 32.82 -24.05
C ILE A 334 -0.83 33.43 -23.24
N THR A 335 0.25 33.92 -23.88
CA THR A 335 1.47 34.40 -23.19
C THR A 335 1.16 35.43 -22.09
N ASP A 336 0.29 36.39 -22.38
CA ASP A 336 -0.08 37.45 -21.43
C ASP A 336 -1.16 37.04 -20.42
N LEU A 337 -1.71 35.82 -20.54
CA LEU A 337 -2.78 35.29 -19.70
C LEU A 337 -2.27 34.29 -18.66
N LEU A 338 -1.00 33.87 -18.71
CA LEU A 338 -0.43 32.86 -17.82
C LEU A 338 0.03 33.44 -16.49
N ASP A 339 -0.29 32.75 -15.39
CA ASP A 339 0.28 33.02 -14.06
C ASP A 339 1.64 32.35 -13.85
N ALA A 340 1.87 31.23 -14.54
CA ALA A 340 3.09 30.44 -14.45
C ALA A 340 3.47 29.91 -15.84
N PRO A 341 4.76 29.63 -16.10
CA PRO A 341 5.18 29.08 -17.37
C PRO A 341 4.46 27.75 -17.67
N GLU A 342 4.08 27.57 -18.93
CA GLU A 342 3.47 26.33 -19.39
C GLU A 342 4.41 25.14 -19.21
N LEU A 343 3.88 24.03 -18.69
CA LEU A 343 4.61 22.77 -18.59
C LEU A 343 4.15 21.81 -19.69
N LEU A 344 5.06 21.48 -20.60
CA LEU A 344 4.84 20.53 -21.69
C LEU A 344 5.55 19.20 -21.39
N THR A 345 4.77 18.12 -21.34
CA THR A 345 5.27 16.75 -21.22
C THR A 345 4.89 15.95 -22.46
N THR A 346 5.84 15.21 -23.04
CA THR A 346 5.59 14.37 -24.23
C THR A 346 5.88 12.91 -23.95
N MET A 347 5.05 12.01 -24.46
CA MET A 347 5.21 10.57 -24.30
C MET A 347 4.94 9.85 -25.63
N LEU A 348 5.73 8.82 -25.94
CA LEU A 348 5.53 7.97 -27.10
C LEU A 348 4.84 6.67 -26.70
N PHE A 349 3.82 6.28 -27.46
CA PHE A 349 3.16 5.00 -27.29
C PHE A 349 3.19 4.20 -28.58
N PRO A 350 3.25 2.85 -28.51
CA PRO A 350 3.04 2.01 -29.68
C PRO A 350 1.68 2.32 -30.30
N ALA A 351 1.62 2.52 -31.63
CA ALA A 351 0.35 2.79 -32.30
C ALA A 351 -0.66 1.64 -32.13
N SER A 352 -0.19 0.42 -31.86
CA SER A 352 -1.04 -0.73 -31.52
C SER A 352 -1.86 -0.55 -30.24
N TRP A 353 -1.51 0.39 -29.36
CA TRP A 353 -2.28 0.71 -28.15
C TRP A 353 -3.43 1.68 -28.42
N TRP A 354 -3.42 2.35 -29.58
CA TRP A 354 -4.51 3.22 -30.01
C TRP A 354 -5.66 2.38 -30.60
N ILE A 355 -6.50 1.86 -29.73
CA ILE A 355 -7.69 1.09 -30.12
C ILE A 355 -8.88 2.04 -30.21
N MET A 356 -9.28 2.38 -31.43
CA MET A 356 -10.56 3.05 -31.67
C MET A 356 -11.68 2.02 -31.44
N ASN A 357 -12.42 2.16 -30.35
CA ASN A 357 -13.77 1.57 -30.31
C ASN A 357 -14.59 2.36 -31.33
N ASN A 358 -14.71 1.84 -32.55
CA ASN A 358 -15.75 2.28 -33.47
C ASN A 358 -17.08 1.91 -32.82
N ASN A 359 -17.68 2.85 -32.09
CA ASN A 359 -19.05 2.75 -31.62
C ASN A 359 -20.03 2.77 -32.79
#